data_AF-A0A7S1FLV1-F1
#
_entry.id   AF-A0A7S1FLV1-F1
#
_cell.length_a   1.000
_cell.length_b   1.000
_cell.length_c   1.000
_cell.angle_alpha   90.00
_cell.angle_beta   90.00
_cell.angle_gamma   90.00
#
_symmetry.space_group_name_H-M   'P 1'
#
loop_
_entity.id
_entity.type
_entity.pdbx_description
1 polymer ?
#
loop_
_entity_poly.entity_id
_entity_poly.type
_entity_poly.pdbx_seq_one_letter_code
_entity_poly.pdbx_strand_id
1 'polypeptide(L)'
;MINILHHFHLRVSAFTFFCLLFLSPCQSFAPLYLSSAKSAELHKIEPFPPRNHDIFQLSAVSDDNSENISAFCKGTNNFWKKLVISPVRNYVEVRPAGTADKDIFSKLIAPPEVPGLPRPVWFTILGSVPTALGWYGYYKFSVEEELFQHELQTTGKVSGCGGYGTLFPFVYGIIVGFPLSLLHVPGGETIVNTAALWILLGQVNLYRRVNEIVQEGGGESPLHEWWALLPPPLDVVVGLRQVHFLSEYWRTMRGEPYIKDVVAEEWFPFISAPRFTLKEFARTPSMWFWFSKDWKDFHFDFLKD
;
A
#
# COMPACT_ATOMS: atom_id res chain seq x y z
N MET A 1 -20.84 9.66 16.09
CA MET A 1 -21.94 9.29 15.19
C MET A 1 -21.66 9.61 13.72
N ILE A 2 -21.27 10.83 13.32
CA ILE A 2 -21.08 11.15 11.88
C ILE A 2 -19.62 10.98 11.43
N ASN A 3 -18.60 11.32 12.23
CA ASN A 3 -17.24 11.50 11.70
C ASN A 3 -16.56 10.27 11.07
N ILE A 4 -16.62 9.06 11.62
CA ILE A 4 -15.82 7.93 11.11
C ILE A 4 -16.47 7.27 9.89
N LEU A 5 -17.79 7.04 9.92
CA LEU A 5 -18.52 6.51 8.76
C LEU A 5 -18.59 7.56 7.63
N HIS A 6 -18.73 8.85 7.97
CA HIS A 6 -18.57 9.95 7.02
C HIS A 6 -17.13 10.01 6.50
N HIS A 7 -16.11 9.76 7.31
CA HIS A 7 -14.72 9.65 6.82
C HIS A 7 -14.52 8.46 5.89
N PHE A 8 -15.12 7.30 6.16
CA PHE A 8 -15.03 6.14 5.27
C PHE A 8 -15.78 6.36 3.96
N HIS A 9 -17.01 6.90 4.03
CA HIS A 9 -17.78 7.26 2.85
C HIS A 9 -17.11 8.41 2.08
N LEU A 10 -16.54 9.43 2.75
CA LEU A 10 -15.68 10.43 2.12
C LEU A 10 -14.44 9.79 1.52
N ARG A 11 -13.83 8.77 2.12
CA ARG A 11 -12.63 8.11 1.58
C ARG A 11 -12.95 7.34 0.31
N VAL A 12 -14.04 6.59 0.29
CA VAL A 12 -14.50 5.85 -0.90
C VAL A 12 -15.00 6.84 -1.96
N SER A 13 -15.81 7.83 -1.58
CA SER A 13 -16.32 8.86 -2.50
C SER A 13 -15.21 9.79 -2.98
N ALA A 14 -14.25 10.18 -2.15
CA ALA A 14 -13.12 11.02 -2.56
C ALA A 14 -12.08 10.22 -3.33
N PHE A 15 -11.83 8.94 -3.06
CA PHE A 15 -11.00 8.11 -3.93
C PHE A 15 -11.66 7.90 -5.29
N THR A 16 -12.97 7.63 -5.31
CA THR A 16 -13.74 7.50 -6.55
C THR A 16 -13.83 8.84 -7.28
N PHE A 17 -14.03 9.95 -6.57
CA PHE A 17 -14.09 11.30 -7.14
C PHE A 17 -12.71 11.83 -7.54
N PHE A 18 -11.64 11.46 -6.83
CA PHE A 18 -10.25 11.70 -7.21
C PHE A 18 -9.95 10.89 -8.47
N CYS A 19 -10.22 9.58 -8.48
CA CYS A 19 -10.09 8.76 -9.70
C CYS A 19 -10.97 9.29 -10.84
N LEU A 20 -12.20 9.74 -10.61
CA LEU A 20 -13.08 10.28 -11.65
C LEU A 20 -12.66 11.67 -12.11
N LEU A 21 -12.23 12.58 -11.23
CA LEU A 21 -11.69 13.89 -11.60
C LEU A 21 -10.34 13.79 -12.33
N PHE A 22 -9.49 12.85 -11.91
CA PHE A 22 -8.12 12.71 -12.43
C PHE A 22 -7.99 11.70 -13.57
N LEU A 23 -8.94 10.78 -13.76
CA LEU A 23 -9.03 9.88 -14.93
C LEU A 23 -10.10 10.33 -15.96
N SER A 24 -10.98 11.30 -15.66
CA SER A 24 -11.94 11.84 -16.65
C SER A 24 -11.30 12.39 -17.93
N PRO A 25 -10.09 13.02 -17.93
CA PRO A 25 -9.46 13.41 -19.18
C PRO A 25 -8.85 12.22 -19.95
N CYS A 26 -8.78 11.03 -19.36
CA CYS A 26 -8.03 9.87 -19.87
C CYS A 26 -8.90 8.85 -20.64
N GLN A 27 -10.19 9.15 -20.88
CA GLN A 27 -11.07 8.25 -21.66
C GLN A 27 -10.85 8.30 -23.19
N SER A 28 -9.98 9.20 -23.67
CA SER A 28 -9.38 9.08 -24.99
C SER A 28 -7.90 8.75 -24.80
N PHE A 29 -7.41 7.74 -25.52
CA PHE A 29 -6.01 7.29 -25.64
C PHE A 29 -5.72 5.90 -25.04
N ALA A 30 -5.99 4.89 -25.86
CA ALA A 30 -5.16 3.69 -25.98
C ALA A 30 -4.60 3.63 -27.42
N PRO A 31 -3.52 2.89 -27.71
CA PRO A 31 -2.21 2.93 -27.10
C PRO A 31 -1.18 3.49 -28.11
N LEU A 32 -0.37 4.47 -27.72
CA LEU A 32 0.83 4.84 -28.49
C LEU A 32 2.06 4.37 -27.70
N TYR A 33 2.32 3.08 -27.84
CA TYR A 33 3.65 2.50 -27.66
C TYR A 33 4.53 3.06 -28.78
N LEU A 34 5.35 4.07 -28.52
CA LEU A 34 6.63 4.26 -29.23
C LEU A 34 7.47 5.39 -28.62
N SER A 35 8.66 4.99 -28.18
CA SER A 35 9.88 5.78 -28.17
C SER A 35 9.87 7.13 -27.44
N SER A 36 10.33 7.13 -26.18
CA SER A 36 11.05 8.28 -25.64
C SER A 36 12.25 7.82 -24.81
N ALA A 37 13.38 7.67 -25.49
CA ALA A 37 14.68 7.33 -24.92
C ALA A 37 15.41 8.53 -24.27
N LYS A 38 14.70 9.57 -23.84
CA LYS A 38 15.32 10.81 -23.30
C LYS A 38 14.91 11.21 -21.89
N SER A 39 14.10 10.40 -21.20
CA SER A 39 13.69 10.67 -19.81
C SER A 39 14.22 9.64 -18.81
N ALA A 40 15.27 8.90 -19.17
CA ALA A 40 15.82 7.77 -18.41
C ALA A 40 16.99 8.12 -17.47
N GLU A 41 17.29 9.41 -17.26
CA GLU A 41 18.33 9.84 -16.31
C GLU A 41 17.79 10.36 -14.97
N LEU A 42 16.47 10.50 -14.80
CA LEU A 42 15.88 10.97 -13.56
C LEU A 42 15.32 9.78 -12.76
N HIS A 43 16.05 9.39 -11.72
CA HIS A 43 15.73 8.32 -10.74
C HIS A 43 15.95 6.87 -11.19
N LYS A 44 17.21 6.48 -11.41
CA LYS A 44 17.62 5.12 -11.04
C LYS A 44 17.65 5.06 -9.51
N ILE A 45 16.61 4.50 -8.89
CA ILE A 45 16.75 3.96 -7.54
C ILE A 45 17.80 2.85 -7.69
N GLU A 46 18.95 3.01 -7.03
CA GLU A 46 20.00 1.99 -7.07
C GLU A 46 19.41 0.64 -6.61
N PRO A 47 19.80 -0.48 -7.25
CA PRO A 47 19.29 -1.78 -6.87
C PRO A 47 19.60 -2.03 -5.39
N PHE A 48 18.55 -2.34 -4.62
CA PHE A 48 18.67 -2.66 -3.20
C PHE A 48 19.73 -3.77 -2.99
N PRO A 49 20.78 -3.54 -2.18
CA PRO A 49 21.76 -4.57 -1.91
C PRO A 49 21.12 -5.74 -1.14
N PRO A 50 21.65 -6.98 -1.27
CA PRO A 50 21.21 -8.09 -0.44
C PRO A 50 21.50 -7.79 1.04
N ARG A 51 20.55 -8.17 1.91
CA ARG A 51 20.54 -7.91 3.36
C ARG A 51 21.89 -8.28 4.01
N ASN A 52 22.60 -7.30 4.56
CA ASN A 52 23.74 -7.52 5.45
C ASN A 52 23.22 -7.74 6.89
N HIS A 53 23.57 -8.87 7.49
CA HIS A 53 23.03 -9.33 8.77
C HIS A 53 23.70 -8.71 10.03
N ASP A 54 24.61 -7.74 9.88
CA ASP A 54 25.56 -7.36 10.94
C ASP A 54 25.31 -6.00 11.61
N ILE A 55 24.06 -5.63 11.88
CA ILE A 55 23.78 -4.49 12.79
C ILE A 55 22.63 -4.86 13.73
N PHE A 56 22.92 -5.57 14.83
CA PHE A 56 22.06 -5.58 16.01
C PHE A 56 22.87 -5.91 17.28
N GLN A 57 23.52 -4.90 17.85
CA GLN A 57 24.01 -4.91 19.23
C GLN A 57 23.34 -3.77 20.01
N LEU A 58 22.05 -3.94 20.33
CA LEU A 58 21.39 -3.22 21.42
C LEU A 58 20.15 -4.03 21.89
N SER A 59 20.40 -5.29 22.21
CA SER A 59 19.41 -6.38 22.28
C SER A 59 19.38 -7.00 23.67
N ALA A 60 18.44 -6.57 24.51
CA ALA A 60 18.02 -7.33 25.70
C ALA A 60 16.63 -6.89 26.20
N VAL A 61 16.29 -5.60 26.09
CA VAL A 61 14.99 -5.06 26.52
C VAL A 61 13.98 -4.95 25.35
N SER A 62 14.45 -4.82 24.10
CA SER A 62 13.57 -4.77 22.92
C SER A 62 13.13 -6.15 22.40
N ASP A 63 13.87 -7.20 22.72
CA ASP A 63 13.64 -8.53 22.13
C ASP A 63 12.35 -9.17 22.62
N ASP A 64 12.07 -9.10 23.92
CA ASP A 64 10.86 -9.70 24.51
C ASP A 64 9.58 -9.08 23.93
N ASN A 65 9.56 -7.75 23.76
CA ASN A 65 8.43 -7.08 23.12
C ASN A 65 8.29 -7.44 21.63
N SER A 66 9.41 -7.57 20.91
CA SER A 66 9.39 -8.00 19.49
C SER A 66 8.85 -9.42 19.32
N GLU A 67 9.16 -10.31 20.27
CA GLU A 67 8.70 -11.69 20.25
C GLU A 67 7.22 -11.79 20.60
N ASN A 68 6.77 -11.01 21.59
CA ASN A 68 5.35 -10.91 21.94
C ASN A 68 4.51 -10.35 20.79
N ILE A 69 4.97 -9.29 20.12
CA ILE A 69 4.30 -8.75 18.92
C ILE A 69 4.25 -9.79 17.80
N SER A 70 5.38 -10.44 17.52
CA SER A 70 5.48 -11.48 16.50
C SER A 70 4.54 -12.66 16.80
N ALA A 71 4.49 -13.12 18.06
CA ALA A 71 3.60 -14.19 18.50
C ALA A 71 2.11 -13.79 18.36
N PHE A 72 1.76 -12.56 18.76
CA PHE A 72 0.42 -12.01 18.58
C PHE A 72 0.02 -11.95 17.11
N CYS A 73 0.90 -11.43 16.25
CA CYS A 73 0.67 -11.31 14.82
C CYS A 73 0.49 -12.69 14.15
N LYS A 74 1.36 -13.67 14.45
CA LYS A 74 1.24 -15.05 13.98
C LYS A 74 -0.05 -15.70 14.46
N GLY A 75 -0.37 -15.53 15.74
CA GLY A 75 -1.59 -16.06 16.36
C GLY A 75 -2.84 -15.50 15.68
N THR A 76 -2.87 -14.19 15.48
CA THR A 76 -3.96 -13.48 14.81
C THR A 76 -4.12 -13.94 13.36
N ASN A 77 -3.04 -13.97 12.58
CA ASN A 77 -3.08 -14.44 11.18
C ASN A 77 -3.62 -15.88 11.10
N ASN A 78 -3.11 -16.77 11.95
CA ASN A 78 -3.52 -18.18 11.99
C ASN A 78 -4.97 -18.37 12.43
N PHE A 79 -5.42 -17.60 13.42
CA PHE A 79 -6.82 -17.63 13.87
C PHE A 79 -7.76 -17.27 12.72
N TRP A 80 -7.53 -16.14 12.06
CA TRP A 80 -8.38 -15.69 10.96
C TRP A 80 -8.28 -16.59 9.73
N LYS A 81 -7.10 -17.11 9.40
CA LYS A 81 -6.91 -18.09 8.32
C LYS A 81 -7.79 -19.33 8.51
N LYS A 82 -7.95 -19.82 9.75
CA LYS A 82 -8.79 -21.00 10.06
C LYS A 82 -10.29 -20.76 9.84
N LEU A 83 -10.75 -19.51 9.93
CA LEU A 83 -12.15 -19.13 9.72
C LEU A 83 -12.51 -18.99 8.23
N VAL A 84 -11.52 -18.86 7.35
CA VAL A 84 -11.75 -18.74 5.90
C VAL A 84 -12.15 -20.09 5.32
N ILE A 85 -13.22 -20.13 4.53
CA ILE A 85 -13.65 -21.34 3.83
C ILE A 85 -12.56 -21.86 2.88
N SER A 86 -12.46 -23.19 2.75
CA SER A 86 -11.37 -23.83 1.99
C SER A 86 -11.21 -23.33 0.56
N PRO A 87 -12.27 -23.09 -0.25
CA PRO A 87 -12.09 -22.59 -1.61
C PRO A 87 -11.37 -21.24 -1.68
N VAL A 88 -11.76 -20.30 -0.80
CA VAL A 88 -11.12 -18.97 -0.73
C VAL A 88 -9.70 -19.11 -0.21
N ARG A 89 -9.50 -19.90 0.86
CA ARG A 89 -8.18 -20.15 1.43
C ARG A 89 -7.19 -20.75 0.42
N ASN A 90 -7.64 -21.72 -0.36
CA ASN A 90 -6.83 -22.37 -1.40
C ASN A 90 -6.54 -21.42 -2.57
N TYR A 91 -7.49 -20.54 -2.90
CA TYR A 91 -7.30 -19.53 -3.92
C TYR A 91 -6.24 -18.50 -3.52
N VAL A 92 -6.30 -18.00 -2.28
CA VAL A 92 -5.40 -16.96 -1.75
C VAL A 92 -4.17 -17.52 -1.04
N GLU A 93 -3.88 -18.81 -1.20
CA GLU A 93 -2.71 -19.44 -0.60
C GLU A 93 -1.44 -18.90 -1.24
N VAL A 94 -0.45 -18.61 -0.40
CA VAL A 94 0.83 -18.06 -0.82
C VAL A 94 1.57 -19.07 -1.69
N ARG A 95 2.04 -18.64 -2.85
CA ARG A 95 2.80 -19.47 -3.79
C ARG A 95 4.27 -19.05 -3.91
N PRO A 96 5.15 -19.93 -4.41
CA PRO A 96 6.49 -19.52 -4.81
C PRO A 96 6.44 -18.44 -5.89
N ALA A 97 7.46 -17.57 -5.95
CA ALA A 97 7.56 -16.58 -7.02
C ALA A 97 7.62 -17.23 -8.41
N GLY A 98 6.95 -16.60 -9.38
CA GLY A 98 6.96 -17.02 -10.78
C GLY A 98 5.88 -18.05 -11.14
N THR A 99 4.89 -18.25 -10.27
CA THR A 99 3.71 -19.09 -10.59
C THR A 99 2.67 -18.36 -11.42
N ALA A 100 2.63 -17.02 -11.34
CA ALA A 100 1.83 -16.19 -12.21
C ALA A 100 2.45 -16.08 -13.60
N ASP A 101 1.64 -16.28 -14.64
CA ASP A 101 2.03 -16.00 -16.02
C ASP A 101 2.41 -14.52 -16.21
N LYS A 102 3.18 -14.26 -17.28
CA LYS A 102 3.71 -12.91 -17.56
C LYS A 102 2.64 -11.92 -18.00
N ASP A 103 1.44 -12.38 -18.34
CA ASP A 103 0.36 -11.50 -18.82
C ASP A 103 -0.29 -10.69 -17.68
N ILE A 104 -0.87 -9.56 -18.07
CA ILE A 104 -1.44 -8.57 -17.15
C ILE A 104 -2.59 -9.17 -16.33
N PHE A 105 -3.45 -9.97 -16.96
CA PHE A 105 -4.63 -10.51 -16.29
C PHE A 105 -4.26 -11.58 -15.28
N SER A 106 -3.32 -12.47 -15.63
CA SER A 106 -2.81 -13.49 -14.71
C SER A 106 -2.14 -12.86 -13.51
N LYS A 107 -1.34 -11.80 -13.67
CA LYS A 107 -0.79 -11.04 -12.54
C LYS A 107 -1.89 -10.39 -11.66
N LEU A 108 -3.05 -10.07 -12.23
CA LEU A 108 -4.10 -9.29 -11.55
C LEU A 108 -4.89 -10.18 -10.60
N ILE A 109 -5.08 -11.43 -11.02
CA ILE A 109 -5.77 -12.46 -10.25
C ILE A 109 -4.79 -13.39 -9.51
N ALA A 110 -3.48 -13.21 -9.72
CA ALA A 110 -2.46 -14.03 -9.10
C ALA A 110 -2.59 -14.00 -7.57
N PRO A 111 -2.47 -15.15 -6.91
CA PRO A 111 -2.40 -15.21 -5.45
C PRO A 111 -1.16 -14.48 -4.93
N PRO A 112 -1.09 -14.25 -3.61
CA PRO A 112 0.14 -13.80 -2.96
C PRO A 112 1.31 -14.72 -3.32
N GLU A 113 2.48 -14.16 -3.59
CA GLU A 113 3.69 -14.92 -3.88
C GLU A 113 4.85 -14.52 -2.94
N VAL A 114 5.85 -15.39 -2.75
CA VAL A 114 7.07 -15.02 -1.99
C VAL A 114 8.33 -15.38 -2.79
N PRO A 115 9.25 -14.41 -3.06
CA PRO A 115 9.13 -12.96 -2.83
C PRO A 115 7.87 -12.34 -3.46
N GLY A 116 7.33 -11.23 -2.92
CA GLY A 116 6.04 -10.64 -3.33
C GLY A 116 5.95 -10.26 -4.80
N LEU A 117 4.74 -10.25 -5.39
CA LEU A 117 4.53 -9.91 -6.80
C LEU A 117 4.53 -8.38 -6.99
N PRO A 118 5.38 -7.82 -7.88
CA PRO A 118 5.37 -6.39 -8.16
C PRO A 118 4.04 -5.98 -8.82
N ARG A 119 3.33 -5.08 -8.16
CA ARG A 119 2.02 -4.55 -8.58
C ARG A 119 2.12 -3.02 -8.66
N PRO A 120 2.49 -2.47 -9.84
CA PRO A 120 2.68 -1.03 -9.99
C PRO A 120 1.37 -0.25 -9.77
N VAL A 121 1.46 1.06 -9.61
CA VAL A 121 0.33 1.93 -9.26
C VAL A 121 -0.75 1.87 -10.31
N TRP A 122 -0.38 1.96 -11.60
CA TRP A 122 -1.35 1.86 -12.70
C TRP A 122 -2.15 0.55 -12.66
N PHE A 123 -1.50 -0.54 -12.26
CA PHE A 123 -2.11 -1.85 -12.14
C PHE A 123 -3.13 -1.90 -11.01
N THR A 124 -2.77 -1.29 -9.89
CA THR A 124 -3.65 -1.17 -8.72
C THR A 124 -4.87 -0.31 -9.03
N ILE A 125 -4.70 0.78 -9.77
CA ILE A 125 -5.81 1.64 -10.23
C ILE A 125 -6.72 0.86 -11.19
N LEU A 126 -6.15 0.16 -12.16
CA LEU A 126 -6.90 -0.61 -13.16
C LEU A 126 -7.79 -1.69 -12.52
N GLY A 127 -7.30 -2.40 -11.49
CA GLY A 127 -8.11 -3.37 -10.76
C GLY A 127 -9.15 -2.70 -9.85
N SER A 128 -8.75 -1.63 -9.15
CA SER A 128 -9.55 -1.07 -8.05
C SER A 128 -10.70 -0.18 -8.51
N VAL A 129 -10.52 0.63 -9.56
CA VAL A 129 -11.56 1.57 -10.01
C VAL A 129 -12.80 0.85 -10.56
N PRO A 130 -12.68 -0.12 -11.49
CA PRO A 130 -13.84 -0.83 -12.03
C PRO A 130 -14.58 -1.69 -11.00
N THR A 131 -13.89 -2.11 -9.95
CA THR A 131 -14.44 -2.97 -8.89
C THR A 131 -14.92 -2.20 -7.66
N ALA A 132 -15.00 -0.86 -7.74
CA ALA A 132 -15.36 0.02 -6.62
C ALA A 132 -14.54 -0.29 -5.35
N LEU A 133 -13.21 -0.39 -5.51
CA LEU A 133 -12.23 -0.76 -4.48
C LEU A 133 -12.26 -2.22 -4.01
N GLY A 134 -13.12 -3.08 -4.58
CA GLY A 134 -13.13 -4.51 -4.25
C GLY A 134 -11.77 -5.17 -4.48
N TRP A 135 -11.15 -4.91 -5.63
CA TRP A 135 -9.81 -5.42 -5.93
C TRP A 135 -8.73 -4.79 -5.03
N TYR A 136 -8.90 -3.54 -4.59
CA TYR A 136 -7.96 -2.93 -3.64
C TYR A 136 -7.90 -3.70 -2.31
N GLY A 137 -9.05 -4.23 -1.85
CA GLY A 137 -9.08 -5.14 -0.71
C GLY A 137 -8.24 -6.40 -0.95
N TYR A 138 -8.34 -6.99 -2.14
CA TYR A 138 -7.51 -8.15 -2.53
C TYR A 138 -6.02 -7.82 -2.62
N TYR A 139 -5.68 -6.66 -3.19
CA TYR A 139 -4.32 -6.14 -3.20
C TYR A 139 -3.78 -5.98 -1.77
N LYS A 140 -4.54 -5.35 -0.88
CA LYS A 140 -4.17 -5.16 0.54
C LYS A 140 -3.93 -6.47 1.25
N PHE A 141 -4.82 -7.44 1.05
CA PHE A 141 -4.64 -8.79 1.55
C PHE A 141 -3.31 -9.37 1.06
N SER A 142 -3.06 -9.27 -0.25
CA SER A 142 -1.89 -9.88 -0.87
C SER A 142 -0.60 -9.27 -0.33
N VAL A 143 -0.44 -7.94 -0.36
CA VAL A 143 0.81 -7.31 0.08
C VAL A 143 1.12 -7.55 1.56
N GLU A 144 0.09 -7.59 2.41
CA GLU A 144 0.26 -7.89 3.84
C GLU A 144 0.70 -9.33 4.06
N GLU A 145 0.12 -10.28 3.32
CA GLU A 145 0.49 -11.70 3.43
C GLU A 145 1.87 -11.98 2.82
N GLU A 146 2.22 -11.36 1.68
CA GLU A 146 3.54 -11.49 1.06
C GLU A 146 4.64 -10.97 1.99
N LEU A 147 4.45 -9.79 2.59
CA LEU A 147 5.40 -9.25 3.56
C LEU A 147 5.47 -10.11 4.83
N PHE A 148 4.33 -10.60 5.34
CA PHE A 148 4.30 -11.49 6.51
C PHE A 148 5.11 -12.77 6.27
N GLN A 149 4.89 -13.43 5.13
CA GLN A 149 5.60 -14.66 4.81
C GLN A 149 7.09 -14.41 4.50
N HIS A 150 7.41 -13.29 3.86
CA HIS A 150 8.80 -12.90 3.61
C HIS A 150 9.57 -12.63 4.91
N GLU A 151 8.98 -11.87 5.85
CA GLU A 151 9.56 -11.63 7.18
C GLU A 151 9.78 -12.95 7.94
N LEU A 152 8.77 -13.83 7.90
CA LEU A 152 8.83 -15.14 8.55
C LEU A 152 9.94 -16.02 7.99
N GLN A 153 10.11 -16.05 6.67
CA GLN A 153 11.14 -16.86 6.00
C GLN A 153 12.55 -16.31 6.22
N THR A 154 12.70 -14.99 6.34
CA THR A 154 14.03 -14.35 6.34
C THR A 154 14.54 -13.98 7.73
N THR A 155 13.66 -13.71 8.69
CA THR A 155 14.03 -13.33 10.07
C THR A 155 13.48 -14.27 11.13
N GLY A 156 12.46 -15.07 10.81
CA GLY A 156 11.72 -15.87 11.78
C GLY A 156 10.77 -15.06 12.68
N LYS A 157 10.82 -13.72 12.65
CA LYS A 157 9.92 -12.80 13.36
C LYS A 157 9.02 -12.09 12.34
N VAL A 158 7.87 -11.59 12.79
CA VAL A 158 6.94 -10.81 11.94
C VAL A 158 6.51 -9.56 12.69
N SER A 159 6.30 -8.47 11.95
CA SER A 159 5.91 -7.17 12.50
C SER A 159 4.49 -6.73 12.10
N GLY A 160 3.85 -7.47 11.19
CA GLY A 160 2.45 -7.29 10.79
C GLY A 160 1.64 -8.58 10.95
N CYS A 161 0.32 -8.47 11.00
CA CYS A 161 -0.59 -9.61 11.20
C CYS A 161 -0.91 -10.42 9.93
N GLY A 162 -0.24 -10.14 8.80
CA GLY A 162 -0.51 -10.81 7.52
C GLY A 162 -1.84 -10.41 6.89
N GLY A 163 -2.13 -10.97 5.72
CA GLY A 163 -3.33 -10.63 4.96
C GLY A 163 -4.60 -11.06 5.70
N TYR A 164 -4.58 -12.27 6.29
CA TYR A 164 -5.71 -12.77 7.06
C TYR A 164 -5.90 -11.96 8.34
N GLY A 165 -4.84 -11.76 9.11
CA GLY A 165 -4.92 -11.06 10.38
C GLY A 165 -5.20 -9.56 10.26
N THR A 166 -4.89 -8.91 9.13
CA THR A 166 -5.18 -7.48 8.92
C THR A 166 -6.57 -7.28 8.32
N LEU A 167 -6.91 -7.96 7.21
CA LEU A 167 -8.13 -7.65 6.45
C LEU A 167 -9.39 -8.34 7.00
N PHE A 168 -9.30 -9.59 7.43
CA PHE A 168 -10.50 -10.33 7.86
C PHE A 168 -11.17 -9.78 9.12
N PRO A 169 -10.46 -9.33 10.18
CA PRO A 169 -11.13 -8.68 11.31
C PRO A 169 -11.92 -7.45 10.89
N PHE A 170 -11.37 -6.66 9.95
CA PHE A 170 -12.06 -5.50 9.41
C PHE A 170 -13.32 -5.91 8.66
N VAL A 171 -13.22 -6.81 7.69
CA VAL A 171 -14.37 -7.27 6.89
C VAL A 171 -15.44 -7.91 7.77
N TYR A 172 -15.04 -8.76 8.72
CA TYR A 172 -15.96 -9.39 9.67
C TYR A 172 -16.64 -8.35 10.56
N GLY A 173 -15.88 -7.38 11.09
CA GLY A 173 -16.41 -6.29 11.89
C GLY A 173 -17.40 -5.41 11.12
N ILE A 174 -17.18 -5.17 9.82
CA ILE A 174 -18.15 -4.46 8.98
C ILE A 174 -19.40 -5.32 8.73
N ILE A 175 -19.24 -6.59 8.32
CA ILE A 175 -20.37 -7.48 8.01
C ILE A 175 -21.28 -7.72 9.22
N VAL A 176 -20.71 -7.81 10.43
CA VAL A 176 -21.48 -7.99 11.66
C VAL A 176 -21.95 -6.65 12.22
N GLY A 177 -21.05 -5.68 12.32
CA GLY A 177 -21.32 -4.40 12.98
C GLY A 177 -22.30 -3.52 12.20
N PHE A 178 -22.21 -3.49 10.86
CA PHE A 178 -23.06 -2.62 10.04
C PHE A 178 -24.54 -2.99 10.11
N PRO A 179 -24.97 -4.26 9.92
CA PRO A 179 -26.37 -4.64 10.13
C PRO A 179 -26.86 -4.40 11.56
N LEU A 180 -26.03 -4.70 12.57
CA LEU A 180 -26.38 -4.43 13.97
C LEU A 180 -26.59 -2.93 14.22
N SER A 181 -25.76 -2.08 13.62
CA SER A 181 -25.90 -0.63 13.68
C SER A 181 -27.16 -0.14 12.97
N LEU A 182 -27.46 -0.66 11.78
CA LEU A 182 -28.70 -0.33 11.06
C LEU A 182 -29.97 -0.73 11.83
N LEU A 183 -29.92 -1.86 12.53
CA LEU A 183 -31.01 -2.34 13.40
C LEU A 183 -31.02 -1.68 14.78
N HIS A 184 -30.15 -0.70 15.03
CA HIS A 184 -30.01 0.02 16.30
C HIS A 184 -29.75 -0.91 17.50
N VAL A 185 -29.08 -2.05 17.27
CA VAL A 185 -28.68 -2.96 18.34
C VAL A 185 -27.48 -2.36 19.09
N PRO A 186 -27.54 -2.27 20.44
CA PRO A 186 -26.42 -1.77 21.24
C PRO A 186 -25.11 -2.50 20.91
N GLY A 187 -24.06 -1.74 20.60
CA GLY A 187 -22.72 -2.27 20.27
C GLY A 187 -22.43 -2.41 18.77
N GLY A 188 -23.42 -2.34 17.87
CA GLY A 188 -23.19 -2.40 16.43
C GLY A 188 -22.22 -1.31 15.93
N GLU A 189 -22.43 -0.06 16.35
CA GLU A 189 -21.51 1.05 16.04
C GLU A 189 -20.11 0.85 16.60
N THR A 190 -20.00 0.31 17.81
CA THR A 190 -18.70 0.04 18.45
C THR A 190 -17.90 -0.96 17.62
N ILE A 191 -18.55 -2.04 17.14
CA ILE A 191 -17.90 -3.03 16.27
C ILE A 191 -17.39 -2.39 14.97
N VAL A 192 -18.21 -1.56 14.32
CA VAL A 192 -17.81 -0.84 13.09
C VAL A 192 -16.62 0.08 13.36
N ASN A 193 -16.63 0.83 14.46
CA ASN A 193 -15.55 1.74 14.81
C ASN A 193 -14.25 0.98 15.14
N THR A 194 -14.34 -0.13 15.87
CA THR A 194 -13.19 -0.99 16.16
C THR A 194 -12.62 -1.60 14.88
N ALA A 195 -13.46 -2.03 13.94
CA ALA A 195 -13.02 -2.51 12.63
C ALA A 195 -12.27 -1.41 11.86
N ALA A 196 -12.83 -0.20 11.81
CA ALA A 196 -12.19 0.95 11.16
C ALA A 196 -10.84 1.32 11.81
N LEU A 197 -10.76 1.28 13.14
CA LEU A 197 -9.50 1.51 13.85
C LEU A 197 -8.48 0.41 13.54
N TRP A 198 -8.90 -0.85 13.49
CA TRP A 198 -8.03 -1.98 13.18
C TRP A 198 -7.36 -1.85 11.82
N ILE A 199 -8.14 -1.58 10.76
CA ILE A 199 -7.58 -1.41 9.42
C ILE A 199 -6.66 -0.18 9.32
N LEU A 200 -6.97 0.88 10.06
CA LEU A 200 -6.14 2.09 10.11
C LEU A 200 -4.78 1.81 10.79
N LEU A 201 -4.77 1.08 11.91
CA LEU A 201 -3.54 0.66 12.58
C LEU A 201 -2.71 -0.26 11.67
N GLY A 202 -3.37 -1.19 10.96
CA GLY A 202 -2.74 -2.00 9.92
C GLY A 202 -2.07 -1.15 8.84
N GLN A 203 -2.78 -0.12 8.36
CA GLN A 203 -2.26 0.80 7.34
C GLN A 203 -1.03 1.59 7.82
N VAL A 204 -1.06 2.12 9.04
CA VAL A 204 0.09 2.82 9.66
C VAL A 204 1.29 1.87 9.78
N ASN A 205 1.05 0.63 10.23
CA ASN A 205 2.11 -0.37 10.37
C ASN A 205 2.70 -0.78 9.01
N LEU A 206 1.87 -0.91 7.96
CA LEU A 206 2.33 -1.17 6.60
C LEU A 206 3.24 -0.05 6.10
N TYR A 207 2.91 1.22 6.38
CA TYR A 207 3.77 2.35 6.00
C TYR A 207 5.13 2.29 6.69
N ARG A 208 5.16 1.98 7.99
CA ARG A 208 6.41 1.77 8.73
C ARG A 208 7.26 0.66 8.10
N ARG A 209 6.64 -0.48 7.77
CA ARG A 209 7.35 -1.63 7.17
C ARG A 209 7.93 -1.31 5.80
N VAL A 210 7.20 -0.55 4.97
CA VAL A 210 7.72 -0.09 3.67
C VAL A 210 8.87 0.91 3.87
N ASN A 211 8.78 1.80 4.85
CA ASN A 211 9.88 2.70 5.21
C ASN A 211 11.14 1.92 5.62
N GLU A 212 10.99 0.91 6.49
CA GLU A 212 12.09 0.06 6.96
C GLU A 212 12.78 -0.65 5.79
N ILE A 213 12.01 -1.24 4.86
CA ILE A 213 12.53 -1.91 3.67
C ILE A 213 13.34 -0.96 2.78
N VAL A 214 12.84 0.26 2.56
CA VAL A 214 13.54 1.24 1.72
C VAL A 214 14.81 1.75 2.42
N GLN A 215 14.78 1.90 3.75
CA GLN A 215 15.94 2.30 4.56
C GLN A 215 17.02 1.23 4.63
N GLU A 216 16.65 -0.05 4.76
CA GLU A 216 17.58 -1.18 4.63
C GLU A 216 18.31 -1.16 3.28
N GLY A 217 17.62 -0.65 2.27
CA GLY A 217 18.12 -0.38 0.93
C GLY A 217 19.09 0.79 0.78
N GLY A 218 19.34 1.57 1.84
CA GLY A 218 20.11 2.82 1.80
C GLY A 218 19.30 4.04 1.34
N GLY A 219 17.99 3.91 1.15
CA GLY A 219 17.10 5.00 0.78
C GLY A 219 16.58 5.80 1.99
N GLU A 220 15.98 6.96 1.71
CA GLU A 220 15.23 7.71 2.72
C GLU A 220 13.83 7.11 2.92
N SER A 221 13.23 7.28 4.10
CA SER A 221 11.84 6.88 4.37
C SER A 221 10.89 7.58 3.39
N PRO A 222 10.22 6.88 2.46
CA PRO A 222 9.37 7.55 1.49
C PRO A 222 8.00 7.94 2.02
N LEU A 223 7.54 7.34 3.11
CA LEU A 223 6.20 7.53 3.65
C LEU A 223 6.24 8.31 4.96
N HIS A 224 5.21 9.08 5.20
CA HIS A 224 4.91 9.66 6.50
C HIS A 224 3.76 8.85 7.11
N GLU A 225 4.04 8.00 8.10
CA GLU A 225 3.08 7.00 8.60
C GLU A 225 1.79 7.65 9.11
N TRP A 226 1.93 8.81 9.74
CA TRP A 226 0.82 9.59 10.29
C TRP A 226 -0.11 10.18 9.20
N TRP A 227 0.31 10.23 7.93
CA TRP A 227 -0.57 10.67 6.83
C TRP A 227 -1.75 9.72 6.59
N ALA A 228 -1.68 8.47 7.10
CA ALA A 228 -2.85 7.58 7.12
C ALA A 228 -4.05 8.18 7.88
N LEU A 229 -3.78 9.08 8.84
CA LEU A 229 -4.79 9.74 9.66
C LEU A 229 -5.39 10.99 8.99
N LEU A 230 -4.75 11.49 7.92
CA LEU A 230 -5.22 12.69 7.25
C LEU A 230 -6.51 12.42 6.46
N PRO A 231 -7.33 13.46 6.23
CA PRO A 231 -8.47 13.34 5.33
C PRO A 231 -8.00 13.19 3.88
N PRO A 232 -8.85 12.61 3.01
CA PRO A 232 -8.65 12.70 1.57
C PRO A 232 -8.44 14.14 1.11
N PRO A 233 -7.55 14.38 0.12
CA PRO A 233 -6.83 13.39 -0.69
C PRO A 233 -5.45 12.96 -0.14
N LEU A 234 -5.01 13.44 1.02
CA LEU A 234 -3.64 13.25 1.51
C LEU A 234 -3.35 11.80 1.92
N ASP A 235 -4.35 11.07 2.43
CA ASP A 235 -4.25 9.64 2.72
C ASP A 235 -4.08 8.79 1.45
N VAL A 236 -4.73 9.18 0.35
CA VAL A 236 -4.59 8.56 -0.97
C VAL A 236 -3.18 8.78 -1.52
N VAL A 237 -2.62 9.99 -1.39
CA VAL A 237 -1.25 10.33 -1.82
C VAL A 237 -0.23 9.37 -1.19
N VAL A 238 -0.25 9.22 0.14
CA VAL A 238 0.69 8.31 0.83
C VAL A 238 0.40 6.84 0.49
N GLY A 239 -0.86 6.48 0.24
CA GLY A 239 -1.25 5.14 -0.21
C GLY A 239 -0.67 4.79 -1.58
N LEU A 240 -0.69 5.72 -2.54
CA LEU A 240 -0.10 5.51 -3.87
C LEU A 240 1.42 5.42 -3.81
N ARG A 241 2.07 6.25 -2.98
CA ARG A 241 3.52 6.13 -2.69
C ARG A 241 3.84 4.73 -2.14
N GLN A 242 3.06 4.25 -1.16
CA GLN A 242 3.24 2.91 -0.58
C GLN A 242 3.18 1.81 -1.65
N VAL A 243 2.24 1.89 -2.59
CA VAL A 243 2.11 0.92 -3.68
C VAL A 243 3.36 0.95 -4.58
N HIS A 244 3.81 2.15 -4.97
CA HIS A 244 4.98 2.31 -5.83
C HIS A 244 6.26 1.72 -5.20
N PHE A 245 6.63 2.16 -4.00
CA PHE A 245 7.87 1.72 -3.35
C PHE A 245 7.87 0.22 -3.03
N LEU A 246 6.73 -0.34 -2.63
CA LEU A 246 6.63 -1.78 -2.40
C LEU A 246 6.72 -2.58 -3.71
N SER A 247 6.13 -2.08 -4.80
CA SER A 247 6.26 -2.70 -6.12
C SER A 247 7.71 -2.71 -6.60
N GLU A 248 8.44 -1.59 -6.45
CA GLU A 248 9.85 -1.49 -6.82
C GLU A 248 10.76 -2.40 -5.99
N TYR A 249 10.47 -2.52 -4.69
CA TYR A 249 11.17 -3.47 -3.83
C TYR A 249 11.01 -4.90 -4.34
N TRP A 250 9.78 -5.34 -4.58
CA TRP A 250 9.51 -6.70 -5.05
C TRP A 250 10.08 -6.99 -6.43
N ARG A 251 10.01 -6.02 -7.34
CA ARG A 251 10.64 -6.10 -8.65
C ARG A 251 12.14 -6.37 -8.52
N THR A 252 12.81 -5.62 -7.67
CA THR A 252 14.25 -5.76 -7.42
C THR A 252 14.58 -7.10 -6.77
N MET A 253 13.82 -7.51 -5.75
CA MET A 253 13.99 -8.81 -5.07
C MET A 253 13.83 -10.01 -6.02
N ARG A 254 13.00 -9.89 -7.06
CA ARG A 254 12.80 -10.93 -8.07
C ARG A 254 13.75 -10.86 -9.25
N GLY A 255 14.58 -9.81 -9.35
CA GLY A 255 15.40 -9.55 -10.53
C GLY A 255 14.55 -9.30 -11.79
N GLU A 256 13.31 -8.83 -11.64
CA GLU A 256 12.44 -8.53 -12.79
C GLU A 256 12.92 -7.26 -13.49
N PRO A 257 12.82 -7.21 -14.84
CA PRO A 257 13.23 -6.04 -15.61
C PRO A 257 12.43 -4.83 -15.17
N TYR A 258 13.08 -3.67 -15.18
CA TYR A 258 12.44 -2.42 -14.87
C TYR A 258 11.34 -2.11 -15.91
N ILE A 259 10.12 -1.91 -15.42
CA ILE A 259 8.96 -1.50 -16.21
C ILE A 259 8.49 -0.18 -15.62
N LYS A 260 8.58 0.87 -16.42
CA LYS A 260 8.20 2.22 -16.03
C LYS A 260 6.75 2.28 -15.54
N ASP A 261 6.55 2.81 -14.34
CA ASP A 261 5.20 3.09 -13.83
C ASP A 261 4.77 4.49 -14.29
N VAL A 262 4.13 4.55 -15.45
CA VAL A 262 3.71 5.81 -16.09
C VAL A 262 2.87 6.67 -15.15
N VAL A 263 2.04 6.05 -14.29
CA VAL A 263 1.23 6.79 -13.32
C VAL A 263 2.12 7.44 -12.27
N ALA A 264 3.04 6.69 -11.68
CA ALA A 264 3.89 7.18 -10.60
C ALA A 264 4.96 8.17 -11.07
N GLU A 265 5.48 7.99 -12.28
CA GLU A 265 6.66 8.70 -12.76
C GLU A 265 6.36 9.81 -13.77
N GLU A 266 5.31 9.67 -14.57
CA GLU A 266 4.96 10.68 -15.58
C GLU A 266 3.75 11.51 -15.19
N TRP A 267 2.69 10.84 -14.73
CA TRP A 267 1.41 11.48 -14.46
C TRP A 267 1.36 12.18 -13.12
N PHE A 268 1.92 11.57 -12.08
CA PHE A 268 1.93 12.09 -10.72
C PHE A 268 3.33 11.92 -10.09
N PRO A 269 4.35 12.68 -10.53
CA PRO A 269 5.75 12.51 -10.11
C PRO A 269 5.98 12.53 -8.59
N PHE A 270 5.09 13.16 -7.82
CA PHE A 270 5.14 13.08 -6.37
C PHE A 270 5.03 11.65 -5.83
N ILE A 271 4.58 10.66 -6.60
CA ILE A 271 4.43 9.28 -6.13
C ILE A 271 5.80 8.59 -6.04
N SER A 272 6.68 8.81 -7.02
CA SER A 272 8.01 8.19 -7.08
C SER A 272 9.12 9.00 -6.40
N ALA A 273 8.83 10.25 -5.97
CA ALA A 273 9.81 11.10 -5.30
C ALA A 273 10.39 10.40 -4.04
N PRO A 274 11.71 10.39 -3.79
CA PRO A 274 12.31 9.67 -2.65
C PRO A 274 11.76 10.08 -1.29
N ARG A 275 11.60 11.38 -1.05
CA ARG A 275 10.94 11.97 0.12
C ARG A 275 9.97 13.03 -0.37
N PHE A 276 8.82 13.13 0.27
CA PHE A 276 7.80 14.10 -0.13
C PHE A 276 6.94 14.52 1.07
N THR A 277 7.11 15.76 1.48
CA THR A 277 6.50 16.39 2.66
C THR A 277 5.22 17.14 2.29
N LEU A 278 4.41 17.51 3.31
CA LEU A 278 3.21 18.33 3.08
C LEU A 278 3.57 19.72 2.54
N LYS A 279 4.74 20.22 2.93
CA LYS A 279 5.27 21.51 2.47
C LYS A 279 5.66 21.43 1.01
N GLU A 280 6.34 20.36 0.58
CA GLU A 280 6.63 20.12 -0.83
C GLU A 280 5.34 19.94 -1.61
N PHE A 281 4.40 19.14 -1.10
CA PHE A 281 3.07 19.02 -1.71
C PHE A 281 2.41 20.38 -1.92
N ALA A 282 2.43 21.28 -0.93
CA ALA A 282 1.86 22.61 -1.08
C ALA A 282 2.66 23.55 -1.99
N ARG A 283 3.98 23.35 -2.15
CA ARG A 283 4.87 24.29 -2.84
C ARG A 283 5.23 23.90 -4.27
N THR A 284 5.18 22.62 -4.62
CA THR A 284 5.65 22.11 -5.93
C THR A 284 4.47 21.60 -6.75
N PRO A 285 3.60 22.48 -7.29
CA PRO A 285 2.50 22.05 -8.16
C PRO A 285 3.01 21.34 -9.42
N SER A 286 4.25 21.60 -9.83
CA SER A 286 4.99 20.88 -10.87
C SER A 286 5.04 19.36 -10.68
N MET A 287 4.94 18.90 -9.43
CA MET A 287 4.96 17.48 -9.09
C MET A 287 3.57 16.84 -9.03
N TRP A 288 2.50 17.63 -9.10
CA TRP A 288 1.12 17.14 -8.92
C TRP A 288 0.63 16.36 -10.12
N PHE A 289 0.79 16.91 -11.32
CA PHE A 289 0.22 16.38 -12.55
C PHE A 289 1.19 16.49 -13.72
N TRP A 290 1.03 15.63 -14.72
CA TRP A 290 1.81 15.72 -15.96
C TRP A 290 1.69 17.08 -16.67
N PHE A 291 0.53 17.73 -16.60
CA PHE A 291 0.28 19.02 -17.24
C PHE A 291 0.72 20.21 -16.40
N SER A 292 1.05 20.01 -15.12
CA SER A 292 1.51 21.08 -14.23
C SER A 292 3.03 21.19 -14.18
N LYS A 293 3.78 20.34 -14.90
CA LYS A 293 5.26 20.31 -14.89
C LYS A 293 5.94 21.66 -15.11
N ASP A 294 5.35 22.53 -15.92
CA ASP A 294 5.89 23.86 -16.23
C ASP A 294 5.43 24.94 -15.23
N TRP A 295 4.63 24.58 -14.22
CA TRP A 295 4.15 25.53 -13.22
C TRP A 295 5.28 25.91 -12.27
N LYS A 296 5.38 27.21 -11.99
CA LYS A 296 6.34 27.71 -11.02
C LYS A 296 5.96 27.27 -9.62
N ASP A 297 6.98 26.92 -8.84
CA ASP A 297 6.80 26.63 -7.43
C ASP A 297 6.22 27.84 -6.69
N PHE A 298 5.37 27.54 -5.72
CA PHE A 298 4.79 28.58 -4.90
C PHE A 298 5.80 29.02 -3.83
N HIS A 299 6.12 30.30 -3.85
CA HIS A 299 6.98 30.96 -2.87
C HIS A 299 6.12 31.67 -1.83
N PHE A 300 5.66 30.93 -0.83
CA PHE A 300 4.98 31.50 0.32
C PHE A 300 5.96 31.66 1.49
N ASP A 301 6.03 32.87 2.06
CA ASP A 301 6.99 33.19 3.13
C ASP A 301 6.75 32.36 4.41
N PHE A 302 5.49 32.05 4.74
CA PHE A 302 5.15 31.18 5.87
C PHE A 302 5.43 29.69 5.63
N LEU A 303 5.77 29.32 4.40
CA LEU A 303 6.26 27.98 4.06
C LEU A 303 7.78 27.97 3.83
N LYS A 304 8.51 29.06 4.10
CA LYS A 304 9.98 29.03 4.22
C LYS A 304 10.35 28.37 5.56
N ASP A 305 11.52 27.76 5.61
CA ASP A 305 11.96 26.83 6.68
C ASP A 305 11.82 27.37 8.10
#